data_AF-A0A6B2DST5-F1
#
_entry.id   AF-A0A6B2DST5-F1
#
_cell.length_a   1.000
_cell.length_b   1.000
_cell.length_c   1.000
_cell.angle_alpha   90.00
_cell.angle_beta   90.00
_cell.angle_gamma   90.00
#
_symmetry.space_group_name_H-M   'P 1'
#
loop_
_entity.id
_entity.type
_entity.pdbx_description
1 polymer ?
#
loop_
_entity_poly.entity_id
_entity_poly.type
_entity_poly.pdbx_seq_one_letter_code
_entity_poly.pdbx_strand_id
1 'polypeptide(L)'
;AVRPARAGHPRHHHDGPITDPPLRGSADLRAVRQYVLGDEVRHLHWKASARTGRLMVREYADPAQLRCTVLLDTRPRSLTAAAFEEAVEVVASLLFASATAGQHCRLITTTGTDTPVDSGLRVARVVLDELCLVTQDAVDDAPLLPSPLAAGRRPGGVVVVVTGPDTDLGPARRWHPDTVIRLGSPPSGAAGAGQITAVDAADAAARWNALMTGAA
;
A
#
# COMPACT_ATOMS: atom_id res chain seq x y z
N ALA A 1 -18.39 4.29 -7.26
CA ALA A 1 -17.46 3.27 -6.72
C ALA A 1 -16.03 3.61 -7.14
N VAL A 2 -15.07 3.49 -6.22
CA VAL A 2 -13.64 3.71 -6.47
C VAL A 2 -13.06 2.53 -7.27
N ARG A 3 -12.18 2.82 -8.24
CA ARG A 3 -11.47 1.81 -9.04
C ARG A 3 -10.23 1.30 -8.30
N PRO A 4 -9.85 0.02 -8.46
CA PRO A 4 -8.59 -0.49 -7.90
C PRO A 4 -7.38 0.19 -8.55
N ALA A 5 -6.30 0.33 -7.79
CA ALA A 5 -5.05 0.90 -8.29
C ALA A 5 -4.46 0.03 -9.41
N ARG A 6 -4.03 0.59 -10.55
CA ARG A 6 -3.70 -0.20 -11.76
C ARG A 6 -2.22 -0.42 -12.04
N ALA A 7 -1.33 0.41 -11.50
CA ALA A 7 0.10 0.33 -11.77
C ALA A 7 0.88 0.72 -10.52
N GLY A 8 1.88 -0.08 -10.16
CA GLY A 8 2.75 0.16 -9.02
C GLY A 8 4.14 -0.36 -9.30
N HIS A 9 5.12 0.25 -8.66
CA HIS A 9 6.52 -0.14 -8.83
C HIS A 9 6.73 -1.62 -8.45
N PRO A 10 7.44 -2.39 -9.26
CA PRO A 10 7.73 -3.78 -8.94
C PRO A 10 8.48 -3.88 -7.61
N ARG A 11 8.18 -4.90 -6.79
CA ARG A 11 9.10 -5.33 -5.74
C ARG A 11 10.17 -6.15 -6.44
N HIS A 12 11.30 -5.54 -6.79
CA HIS A 12 12.48 -6.31 -7.17
C HIS A 12 13.41 -6.40 -5.97
N HIS A 13 13.73 -7.63 -5.55
CA HIS A 13 14.86 -7.88 -4.65
C HIS A 13 16.18 -8.06 -5.41
N HIS A 14 16.22 -7.71 -6.70
CA HIS A 14 17.43 -7.69 -7.53
C HIS A 14 17.87 -6.24 -7.78
N ASP A 15 19.07 -5.88 -7.31
CA ASP A 15 19.72 -4.62 -7.68
C ASP A 15 20.26 -4.74 -9.12
N GLY A 16 19.63 -4.07 -10.10
CA GLY A 16 20.12 -3.94 -11.48
C GLY A 16 19.01 -3.66 -12.53
N PRO A 17 19.31 -2.94 -13.64
CA PRO A 17 18.32 -2.65 -14.68
C PRO A 17 17.93 -3.93 -15.43
N ILE A 18 16.61 -4.11 -15.63
CA ILE A 18 16.03 -5.26 -16.33
C ILE A 18 16.13 -5.01 -17.83
N THR A 19 17.09 -5.66 -18.49
CA THR A 19 17.22 -5.62 -19.95
C THR A 19 16.50 -6.78 -20.65
N ASP A 20 16.00 -7.77 -19.92
CA ASP A 20 15.42 -8.99 -20.51
C ASP A 20 13.96 -9.23 -20.10
N PRO A 21 13.12 -9.75 -21.02
CA PRO A 21 11.78 -10.20 -20.68
C PRO A 21 11.86 -11.32 -19.62
N PRO A 22 10.96 -11.36 -18.63
CA PRO A 22 11.07 -12.29 -17.52
C PRO A 22 10.98 -13.73 -18.03
N LEU A 23 12.03 -14.51 -17.79
CA LEU A 23 12.02 -15.95 -17.94
C LEU A 23 10.87 -16.51 -17.09
N ARG A 24 10.03 -17.39 -17.67
CA ARG A 24 8.99 -18.10 -16.91
C ARG A 24 9.62 -18.79 -15.70
N GLY A 25 9.43 -18.23 -14.50
CA GLY A 25 10.03 -18.73 -13.26
C GLY A 25 10.80 -17.70 -12.41
N SER A 26 10.99 -16.45 -12.84
CA SER A 26 11.58 -15.39 -11.99
C SER A 26 10.57 -14.82 -10.97
N ALA A 27 9.98 -15.68 -10.16
CA ALA A 27 9.19 -15.25 -9.01
C ALA A 27 10.14 -15.06 -7.81
N ASP A 28 10.03 -13.94 -7.10
CA ASP A 28 10.91 -13.63 -5.97
C ASP A 28 10.66 -14.64 -4.84
N LEU A 29 11.69 -15.21 -4.21
CA LEU A 29 11.50 -16.15 -3.10
C LEU A 29 10.88 -15.40 -1.90
N ARG A 30 9.61 -15.69 -1.57
CA ARG A 30 8.86 -15.09 -0.44
C ARG A 30 9.27 -15.70 0.88
N ALA A 31 9.28 -17.03 0.97
CA ALA A 31 9.55 -17.76 2.19
C ALA A 31 10.00 -19.20 1.90
N VAL A 32 10.54 -19.87 2.92
CA VAL A 32 10.71 -21.32 2.95
C VAL A 32 9.90 -21.85 4.12
N ARG A 33 8.86 -22.66 3.83
CA ARG A 33 7.95 -23.21 4.85
C ARG A 33 7.90 -24.73 4.79
N GLN A 34 7.33 -25.36 5.82
CA GLN A 34 7.07 -26.79 5.80
C GLN A 34 6.05 -27.12 4.68
N TYR A 35 6.31 -28.21 3.96
CA TYR A 35 5.45 -28.75 2.92
C TYR A 35 4.09 -29.17 3.48
N VAL A 36 3.03 -28.87 2.75
CA VAL A 36 1.66 -29.33 2.98
C VAL A 36 1.16 -30.06 1.73
N LEU A 37 0.33 -31.09 1.90
CA LEU A 37 -0.31 -31.81 0.80
C LEU A 37 -1.03 -30.84 -0.14
N GLY A 38 -0.70 -30.92 -1.44
CA GLY A 38 -1.15 -29.98 -2.47
C GLY A 38 -0.07 -29.00 -2.93
N ASP A 39 1.03 -28.87 -2.19
CA ASP A 39 2.17 -28.09 -2.64
C ASP A 39 2.88 -28.73 -3.84
N GLU A 40 3.30 -27.90 -4.78
CA GLU A 40 4.05 -28.29 -5.98
C GLU A 40 5.44 -28.85 -5.62
N VAL A 41 5.67 -30.13 -5.93
CA VAL A 41 6.91 -30.85 -5.59
C VAL A 41 8.16 -30.21 -6.21
N ARG A 42 8.01 -29.56 -7.37
CA ARG A 42 9.09 -28.84 -8.07
C ARG A 42 9.65 -27.67 -7.24
N HIS A 43 8.92 -27.21 -6.23
CA HIS A 43 9.32 -26.11 -5.35
C HIS A 43 10.02 -26.60 -4.06
N LEU A 44 10.26 -27.90 -3.87
CA LEU A 44 10.95 -28.38 -2.68
C LEU A 44 12.35 -27.78 -2.52
N HIS A 45 12.64 -27.25 -1.33
CA HIS A 45 13.93 -26.67 -0.99
C HIS A 45 14.84 -27.74 -0.37
N TRP A 46 15.46 -28.57 -1.20
CA TRP A 46 16.24 -29.74 -0.74
C TRP A 46 17.29 -29.44 0.32
N LYS A 47 18.03 -28.33 0.21
CA LYS A 47 19.03 -27.94 1.21
C LYS A 47 18.43 -27.61 2.58
N ALA A 48 17.21 -27.09 2.62
CA ALA A 48 16.52 -26.79 3.88
C ALA A 48 15.91 -28.07 4.44
N SER A 49 15.29 -28.88 3.57
CA SER A 49 14.75 -30.19 3.95
C SER A 49 15.80 -31.12 4.55
N ALA A 50 17.00 -31.14 3.97
CA ALA A 50 18.12 -31.92 4.48
C ALA A 50 18.60 -31.44 5.86
N ARG A 51 18.53 -30.12 6.13
CA ARG A 51 18.94 -29.55 7.42
C ARG A 51 17.89 -29.76 8.52
N THR A 52 16.60 -29.68 8.18
CA THR A 52 15.49 -29.75 9.15
C THR A 52 14.93 -31.16 9.33
N GLY A 53 15.25 -32.10 8.43
CA GLY A 53 14.67 -33.45 8.41
C GLY A 53 13.18 -33.48 8.03
N ARG A 54 12.61 -32.36 7.59
CA ARG A 54 11.21 -32.22 7.16
C ARG A 54 11.17 -31.67 5.75
N LEU A 55 10.20 -32.07 4.91
CA LEU A 55 10.06 -31.48 3.59
C LEU A 55 9.74 -29.99 3.71
N MET A 56 10.60 -29.17 3.12
CA MET A 56 10.47 -27.71 3.06
C MET A 56 10.19 -27.31 1.61
N VAL A 57 9.32 -26.32 1.39
CA VAL A 57 8.94 -25.81 0.08
C VAL A 57 9.31 -24.33 -0.05
N ARG A 58 9.80 -23.94 -1.24
CA ARG A 58 10.01 -22.56 -1.66
C ARG A 58 8.64 -21.98 -1.99
N GLU A 59 8.27 -20.94 -1.28
CA GLU A 59 7.13 -20.13 -1.64
C GLU A 59 7.62 -18.92 -2.40
N TYR A 60 7.13 -18.73 -3.62
CA TYR A 60 7.51 -17.60 -4.45
C TYR A 60 6.43 -16.52 -4.38
N ALA A 61 6.85 -15.26 -4.28
CA ALA A 61 5.99 -14.10 -4.46
C ALA A 61 5.67 -14.01 -5.96
N ASP A 62 4.38 -14.03 -6.28
CA ASP A 62 3.93 -13.75 -7.64
C ASP A 62 4.24 -12.29 -7.97
N PRO A 63 5.14 -12.01 -8.93
CA PRO A 63 5.47 -10.64 -9.31
C PRO A 63 4.29 -9.91 -9.97
N ALA A 64 3.25 -10.63 -10.41
CA ALA A 64 2.01 -10.08 -10.93
C ALA A 64 0.99 -9.72 -9.84
N GLN A 65 1.21 -10.10 -8.57
CA GLN A 65 0.30 -9.74 -7.48
C GLN A 65 0.49 -8.27 -7.09
N LEU A 66 -0.38 -7.44 -7.69
CA LEU A 66 -0.52 -6.03 -7.41
C LEU A 66 -0.76 -5.80 -5.91
N ARG A 67 -0.09 -4.79 -5.35
CA ARG A 67 -0.25 -4.38 -3.96
C ARG A 67 -0.68 -2.92 -3.90
N CYS A 68 -1.50 -2.59 -2.91
CA CYS A 68 -1.93 -1.24 -2.58
C CYS A 68 -1.58 -0.98 -1.11
N THR A 69 -0.61 -0.10 -0.87
CA THR A 69 -0.28 0.39 0.49
C THR A 69 -0.78 1.81 0.61
N VAL A 70 -1.60 2.08 1.64
CA VAL A 70 -2.10 3.41 1.93
C VAL A 70 -1.55 3.88 3.26
N LEU A 71 -0.89 5.04 3.26
CA LEU A 71 -0.43 5.74 4.46
C LEU A 71 -1.42 6.86 4.80
N LEU A 72 -2.11 6.73 5.92
CA LEU A 72 -3.06 7.72 6.45
C LEU A 72 -2.36 8.61 7.48
N ASP A 73 -2.42 9.91 7.26
CA ASP A 73 -2.00 10.91 8.24
C ASP A 73 -3.05 11.03 9.36
N THR A 74 -2.64 10.83 10.61
CA THR A 74 -3.52 10.93 11.79
C THR A 74 -3.19 12.13 12.68
N ARG A 75 -2.43 13.11 12.18
CA ARG A 75 -2.02 14.30 12.95
C ARG A 75 -3.09 15.40 12.93
N PRO A 76 -3.52 15.93 14.09
CA PRO A 76 -4.45 17.06 14.20
C PRO A 76 -3.96 18.33 13.49
N ARG A 77 -2.65 18.60 13.49
CA ARG A 77 -2.08 19.73 12.73
C ARG A 77 -2.17 19.60 11.21
N SER A 78 -2.26 18.37 10.68
CA SER A 78 -2.27 18.10 9.24
C SER A 78 -3.70 18.15 8.67
N LEU A 79 -4.64 17.50 9.35
CA LEU A 79 -6.03 17.40 8.93
C LEU A 79 -6.92 18.01 10.01
N THR A 80 -7.93 18.79 9.63
CA THR A 80 -9.00 19.10 10.58
C THR A 80 -9.77 17.82 10.93
N ALA A 81 -10.50 17.80 12.05
CA ALA A 81 -11.31 16.64 12.41
C ALA A 81 -12.29 16.21 11.29
N ALA A 82 -12.91 17.18 10.60
CA ALA A 82 -13.76 16.89 9.45
C ALA A 82 -12.97 16.31 8.27
N ALA A 83 -11.83 16.89 7.91
CA ALA A 83 -11.01 16.37 6.80
C ALA A 83 -10.39 15.00 7.13
N PHE A 84 -10.20 14.68 8.41
CA PHE A 84 -9.74 13.38 8.87
C PHE A 84 -10.79 12.29 8.62
N GLU A 85 -12.06 12.53 8.91
CA GLU A 85 -13.15 11.58 8.58
C GLU A 85 -13.24 11.34 7.07
N GLU A 86 -13.13 12.40 6.26
CA GLU A 86 -13.05 12.29 4.80
C GLU A 86 -11.82 11.46 4.36
N ALA A 87 -10.68 11.63 5.03
CA ALA A 87 -9.48 10.85 4.77
C ALA A 87 -9.68 9.36 5.06
N VAL A 88 -10.33 9.04 6.19
CA VAL A 88 -10.68 7.67 6.56
C VAL A 88 -11.59 7.04 5.49
N GLU A 89 -12.59 7.78 5.00
CA GLU A 89 -13.49 7.31 3.93
C GLU A 89 -12.74 7.05 2.61
N VAL A 90 -11.82 7.93 2.23
CA VAL A 90 -10.97 7.74 1.04
C VAL A 90 -10.13 6.47 1.18
N VAL A 91 -9.46 6.29 2.33
CA VAL A 91 -8.61 5.12 2.60
C VAL A 91 -9.43 3.84 2.57
N ALA A 92 -10.60 3.83 3.22
CA ALA A 92 -11.54 2.71 3.20
C ALA A 92 -11.93 2.34 1.77
N SER A 93 -12.29 3.35 0.95
CA SER A 93 -12.73 3.15 -0.43
C SER A 93 -11.61 2.59 -1.32
N LEU A 94 -10.38 3.09 -1.18
CA LEU A 94 -9.22 2.62 -1.94
C LEU A 94 -8.87 1.18 -1.58
N LEU A 95 -8.75 0.88 -0.29
CA LEU A 95 -8.37 -0.45 0.17
C LEU A 95 -9.46 -1.48 -0.09
N PHE A 96 -10.74 -1.12 0.03
CA PHE A 96 -11.86 -1.99 -0.35
C PHE A 96 -11.86 -2.30 -1.86
N ALA A 97 -11.69 -1.30 -2.72
CA ALA A 97 -11.61 -1.49 -4.17
C ALA A 97 -10.42 -2.36 -4.57
N SER A 98 -9.26 -2.14 -3.97
CA SER A 98 -8.05 -2.95 -4.19
C SER A 98 -8.22 -4.39 -3.71
N ALA A 99 -8.75 -4.60 -2.50
CA ALA A 99 -8.93 -5.92 -1.93
C ALA A 99 -9.96 -6.75 -2.71
N THR A 100 -11.07 -6.13 -3.15
CA THR A 100 -12.08 -6.77 -4.01
C THR A 100 -11.54 -7.14 -5.40
N ALA A 101 -10.56 -6.39 -5.89
CA ALA A 101 -9.82 -6.72 -7.11
C ALA A 101 -8.70 -7.76 -6.91
N GLY A 102 -8.59 -8.36 -5.72
CA GLY A 102 -7.59 -9.39 -5.41
C GLY A 102 -6.19 -8.86 -5.11
N GLN A 103 -6.03 -7.55 -4.93
CA GLN A 103 -4.74 -6.93 -4.61
C GLN A 103 -4.41 -7.10 -3.14
N HIS A 104 -3.12 -7.23 -2.86
CA HIS A 104 -2.62 -7.23 -1.49
C HIS A 104 -2.70 -5.83 -0.89
N CYS A 105 -3.38 -5.69 0.23
CA CYS A 105 -3.67 -4.40 0.85
C CYS A 105 -2.89 -4.23 2.15
N ARG A 106 -2.48 -2.99 2.43
CA ARG A 106 -1.80 -2.60 3.67
C ARG A 106 -2.21 -1.18 4.06
N LEU A 107 -2.68 -1.02 5.28
CA LEU A 107 -2.90 0.28 5.91
C LEU A 107 -1.72 0.59 6.85
N ILE A 108 -1.22 1.82 6.77
CA ILE A 108 -0.25 2.36 7.71
C ILE A 108 -0.80 3.69 8.23
N THR A 109 -0.69 3.96 9.52
CA THR A 109 -1.04 5.27 10.11
C THR A 109 0.19 5.96 10.69
N THR A 110 0.10 7.28 10.93
CA THR A 110 1.16 8.03 11.63
C THR A 110 1.40 7.55 13.06
N THR A 111 0.37 7.05 13.75
CA THR A 111 0.49 6.48 15.10
C THR A 111 1.12 5.09 15.14
N GLY A 112 1.40 4.47 13.98
CA GLY A 112 2.13 3.20 13.89
C GLY A 112 1.26 1.97 13.68
N THR A 113 -0.06 2.12 13.44
CA THR A 113 -0.87 1.02 12.90
C THR A 113 -0.25 0.56 11.60
N ASP A 114 -0.05 -0.75 11.46
CA ASP A 114 0.54 -1.38 10.29
C ASP A 114 -0.11 -2.75 10.09
N THR A 115 -1.13 -2.80 9.23
CA THR A 115 -1.91 -4.02 9.05
C THR A 115 -1.09 -5.08 8.30
N PRO A 116 -1.25 -6.37 8.60
CA PRO A 116 -0.62 -7.42 7.82
C PRO A 116 -1.03 -7.33 6.34
N VAL A 117 -0.08 -7.62 5.46
CA VAL A 117 -0.30 -7.51 4.01
C VAL A 117 -0.87 -8.80 3.46
N ASP A 118 -2.12 -8.74 3.02
CA ASP A 118 -2.88 -9.90 2.52
C ASP A 118 -3.93 -9.42 1.47
N SER A 119 -4.66 -10.32 0.80
CA SER A 119 -5.64 -9.96 -0.25
C SER A 119 -7.04 -10.56 -0.06
N GLY A 120 -8.00 -10.07 -0.87
CA GLY A 120 -9.38 -10.58 -0.89
C GLY A 120 -10.31 -9.97 0.16
N LEU A 121 -11.56 -10.44 0.19
CA LEU A 121 -12.64 -9.86 1.01
C LEU A 121 -12.39 -9.95 2.52
N ARG A 122 -11.65 -10.95 2.99
CA ARG A 122 -11.30 -11.06 4.41
C ARG A 122 -10.47 -9.87 4.86
N VAL A 123 -9.51 -9.47 4.05
CA VAL A 123 -8.62 -8.33 4.34
C VAL A 123 -9.37 -7.02 4.23
N ALA A 124 -10.26 -6.88 3.25
CA ALA A 124 -11.13 -5.73 3.16
C ALA A 124 -11.88 -5.51 4.49
N ARG A 125 -12.43 -6.58 5.08
CA ARG A 125 -13.13 -6.49 6.37
C ARG A 125 -12.20 -6.11 7.52
N VAL A 126 -11.04 -6.75 7.64
CA VAL A 126 -10.05 -6.44 8.69
C VAL A 126 -9.62 -4.98 8.63
N VAL A 127 -9.30 -4.47 7.44
CA VAL A 127 -8.90 -3.07 7.25
C VAL A 127 -10.03 -2.11 7.59
N LEU A 128 -11.28 -2.41 7.20
CA LEU A 128 -12.42 -1.58 7.53
C LEU A 128 -12.70 -1.57 9.04
N ASP A 129 -12.60 -2.72 9.70
CA ASP A 129 -12.74 -2.84 11.16
C ASP A 129 -11.64 -2.02 11.88
N GLU A 130 -10.40 -2.08 11.39
CA GLU A 130 -9.28 -1.26 11.90
C GLU A 130 -9.53 0.24 11.69
N LEU A 131 -10.01 0.67 10.52
CA LEU A 131 -10.31 2.07 10.24
C LEU A 131 -11.38 2.64 11.17
N CYS A 132 -12.33 1.82 11.63
CA CYS A 132 -13.30 2.23 12.65
C CYS A 132 -12.68 2.51 14.03
N LEU A 133 -11.47 2.01 14.29
CA LEU A 133 -10.74 2.21 15.54
C LEU A 133 -9.67 3.29 15.44
N VAL A 134 -9.30 3.72 14.23
CA VAL A 134 -8.29 4.76 14.03
C VAL A 134 -8.82 6.09 14.55
N THR A 135 -8.03 6.73 15.40
CA THR A 135 -8.29 8.07 15.93
C THR A 135 -7.26 9.08 15.43
N GLN A 136 -7.60 10.36 15.55
CA GLN A 136 -6.67 11.46 15.27
C GLN A 136 -5.87 11.86 16.51
N ASP A 137 -4.99 10.95 16.97
CA ASP A 137 -4.26 11.06 18.24
C ASP A 137 -2.73 11.13 18.07
N ALA A 138 -2.23 11.28 16.84
CA ALA A 138 -0.81 11.47 16.63
C ALA A 138 -0.34 12.82 17.18
N VAL A 139 0.88 12.83 17.75
CA VAL A 139 1.55 14.07 18.17
C VAL A 139 1.78 14.96 16.95
N ASP A 140 1.54 16.27 17.07
CA ASP A 140 1.60 17.19 15.93
C ASP A 140 2.94 17.20 15.20
N ASP A 141 4.05 17.06 15.94
CA ASP A 141 5.41 17.03 15.39
C ASP A 141 5.89 15.62 15.03
N ALA A 142 5.03 14.60 15.14
CA ALA A 142 5.38 13.25 14.72
C ALA A 142 5.66 13.19 13.21
N PRO A 143 6.67 12.40 12.78
CA PRO A 143 6.90 12.18 11.35
C PRO A 143 5.70 11.45 10.75
N LEU A 144 5.28 11.84 9.54
CA LEU A 144 4.15 11.21 8.82
C LEU A 144 4.30 9.68 8.74
N LEU A 145 5.53 9.23 8.49
CA LEU A 145 5.90 7.83 8.43
C LEU A 145 6.52 7.39 9.76
N PRO A 146 5.97 6.34 10.43
CA PRO A 146 6.53 5.82 11.68
C PRO A 146 8.01 5.45 11.56
N SER A 147 8.80 5.77 12.59
CA SER A 147 10.27 5.59 12.58
C SER A 147 10.74 4.18 12.21
N PRO A 148 10.09 3.07 12.64
CA PRO A 148 10.49 1.71 12.24
C PRO A 148 10.42 1.48 10.72
N LEU A 149 9.55 2.23 10.03
CA LEU A 149 9.33 2.12 8.59
C LEU A 149 10.14 3.15 7.79
N ALA A 150 10.61 4.23 8.44
CA ALA A 150 11.38 5.30 7.80
C ALA A 150 12.74 4.84 7.24
N ALA A 151 13.37 3.87 7.88
CA ALA A 151 14.60 3.24 7.39
C ALA A 151 14.34 2.04 6.45
N GLY A 152 13.07 1.63 6.31
CA GLY A 152 12.67 0.46 5.54
C GLY A 152 12.63 0.70 4.03
N ARG A 153 12.69 -0.39 3.25
CA ARG A 153 12.46 -0.36 1.80
C ARG A 153 11.03 0.10 1.48
N ARG A 154 10.87 0.79 0.34
CA ARG A 154 9.56 1.15 -0.23
C ARG A 154 8.64 -0.09 -0.26
N PRO A 155 7.38 0.02 0.19
CA PRO A 155 6.39 -1.01 -0.08
C PRO A 155 6.19 -1.07 -1.60
N GLY A 156 6.72 -2.08 -2.29
CA GLY A 156 6.41 -2.21 -3.73
C GLY A 156 4.93 -2.49 -3.98
N GLY A 157 4.51 -2.35 -5.23
CA GLY A 157 3.13 -2.04 -5.61
C GLY A 157 2.89 -0.54 -5.63
N VAL A 158 1.62 -0.16 -5.49
CA VAL A 158 1.16 1.23 -5.40
C VAL A 158 1.25 1.71 -3.96
N VAL A 159 1.86 2.87 -3.76
CA VAL A 159 1.90 3.58 -2.49
C VAL A 159 1.08 4.86 -2.62
N VAL A 160 0.00 4.93 -1.87
CA VAL A 160 -0.85 6.11 -1.76
C VAL A 160 -0.65 6.74 -0.40
N VAL A 161 -0.51 8.07 -0.36
CA VAL A 161 -0.48 8.83 0.89
C VAL A 161 -1.73 9.69 0.95
N VAL A 162 -2.46 9.66 2.06
CA VAL A 162 -3.63 10.51 2.32
C VAL A 162 -3.29 11.44 3.49
N THR A 163 -3.29 12.75 3.24
CA THR A 163 -2.78 13.76 4.18
C THR A 163 -3.44 15.13 3.97
N GLY A 164 -3.08 16.10 4.80
CA GLY A 164 -3.53 17.50 4.69
C GLY A 164 -2.97 18.27 3.50
N PRO A 165 -3.44 19.51 3.29
CA PRO A 165 -3.15 20.28 2.08
C PRO A 165 -1.69 20.75 2.01
N ASP A 166 -1.11 21.15 3.13
CA ASP A 166 0.25 21.72 3.19
C ASP A 166 1.28 20.80 3.84
N THR A 167 0.89 19.55 4.09
CA THR A 167 1.73 18.61 4.84
C THR A 167 2.97 18.20 4.05
N ASP A 168 4.14 18.34 4.68
CA ASP A 168 5.38 17.75 4.17
C ASP A 168 5.41 16.24 4.44
N LEU A 169 5.78 15.48 3.40
CA LEU A 169 5.89 14.04 3.44
C LEU A 169 7.13 13.56 4.22
N GLY A 170 8.13 14.42 4.39
CA GLY A 170 9.35 14.11 5.15
C GLY A 170 9.99 12.78 4.71
N PRO A 171 10.24 11.82 5.62
CA PRO A 171 10.81 10.51 5.29
C PRO A 171 10.01 9.70 4.26
N ALA A 172 8.68 9.88 4.19
CA ALA A 172 7.82 9.16 3.25
C ALA A 172 8.14 9.49 1.78
N ARG A 173 8.80 10.63 1.50
CA ARG A 173 9.26 10.98 0.13
C ARG A 173 10.18 9.92 -0.47
N ARG A 174 10.96 9.21 0.36
CA ARG A 174 11.87 8.14 -0.07
C ARG A 174 11.13 6.94 -0.67
N TRP A 175 9.85 6.79 -0.33
CA TRP A 175 9.02 5.74 -0.93
C TRP A 175 8.51 6.11 -2.32
N HIS A 176 8.73 7.35 -2.79
CA HIS A 176 8.21 7.83 -4.08
C HIS A 176 6.75 7.43 -4.27
N PRO A 177 5.83 7.95 -3.43
CA PRO A 177 4.42 7.57 -3.50
C PRO A 177 3.87 7.83 -4.90
N ASP A 178 3.17 6.85 -5.45
CA ASP A 178 2.57 6.95 -6.79
C ASP A 178 1.40 7.95 -6.78
N THR A 179 0.74 8.10 -5.63
CA THR A 179 -0.31 9.10 -5.46
C THR A 179 -0.29 9.74 -4.08
N VAL A 180 -0.40 11.07 -4.03
CA VAL A 180 -0.58 11.84 -2.79
C VAL A 180 -1.92 12.54 -2.86
N ILE A 181 -2.86 12.10 -2.02
CA ILE A 181 -4.19 12.67 -1.86
C ILE A 181 -4.13 13.68 -0.71
N ARG A 182 -4.47 14.93 -1.02
CA ARG A 182 -4.47 16.07 -0.12
C ARG A 182 -5.90 16.56 0.09
N LEU A 183 -6.36 16.53 1.33
CA LEU A 183 -7.72 16.88 1.72
C LEU A 183 -7.77 18.19 2.51
N GLY A 184 -8.89 18.92 2.41
CA GLY A 184 -9.16 20.07 3.29
C GLY A 184 -8.72 21.45 2.77
N SER A 185 -8.38 21.59 1.50
CA SER A 185 -8.32 22.91 0.84
C SER A 185 -8.79 22.84 -0.61
N PRO A 186 -9.36 23.92 -1.15
CA PRO A 186 -9.70 23.99 -2.56
C PRO A 186 -8.44 23.78 -3.39
N PRO A 187 -8.53 23.04 -4.52
CA PRO A 187 -7.39 22.75 -5.37
C PRO A 187 -6.74 24.06 -5.84
N SER A 188 -5.56 24.37 -5.31
CA SER A 188 -4.80 25.57 -5.63
C SER A 188 -3.50 25.16 -6.32
N GLY A 189 -3.51 25.18 -7.66
CA GLY A 189 -2.35 24.88 -8.50
C GLY A 189 -2.55 23.71 -9.45
N ALA A 190 -1.71 23.66 -10.49
CA ALA A 190 -1.67 22.55 -11.42
C ALA A 190 -1.25 21.28 -10.68
N ALA A 191 -2.11 20.25 -10.70
CA ALA A 191 -1.80 18.95 -10.14
C ALA A 191 -0.57 18.37 -10.85
N GLY A 192 0.52 18.19 -10.11
CA GLY A 192 1.63 17.37 -10.58
C GLY A 192 1.15 15.94 -10.83
N ALA A 193 1.84 15.21 -11.71
CA ALA A 193 1.53 13.79 -11.92
C ALA A 193 1.53 13.03 -10.58
N GLY A 194 0.44 12.33 -10.27
CA GLY A 194 0.28 11.61 -9.00
C GLY A 194 -0.12 12.48 -7.80
N GLN A 195 -0.58 13.71 -7.98
CA GLN A 195 -1.12 14.52 -6.88
C GLN A 195 -2.62 14.75 -7.07
N ILE A 196 -3.42 14.43 -6.05
CA ILE A 196 -4.86 14.69 -6.00
C ILE A 196 -5.11 15.67 -4.86
N THR A 197 -5.59 16.87 -5.17
CA THR A 197 -6.16 17.79 -4.18
C THR A 197 -7.67 17.74 -4.28
N ALA A 198 -8.34 17.46 -3.16
CA ALA A 198 -9.78 17.30 -3.08
C ALA A 198 -10.33 17.99 -1.83
N VAL A 199 -11.58 18.45 -1.92
CA VAL A 199 -12.27 19.10 -0.81
C VAL A 199 -12.87 18.10 0.18
N ASP A 200 -13.28 16.94 -0.31
CA ASP A 200 -13.93 15.85 0.43
C ASP A 200 -13.60 14.47 -0.19
N ALA A 201 -14.09 13.39 0.41
CA ALA A 201 -13.87 12.03 -0.05
C ALA A 201 -14.49 11.75 -1.42
N ALA A 202 -15.65 12.34 -1.71
CA ALA A 202 -16.36 12.16 -2.97
C ALA A 202 -15.57 12.76 -4.16
N ASP A 203 -15.04 13.98 -4.01
CA ASP A 203 -14.17 14.62 -4.98
C ASP A 203 -12.85 13.86 -5.15
N ALA A 204 -12.26 13.39 -4.04
CA ALA A 204 -11.05 12.56 -4.08
C ALA A 204 -11.27 11.26 -4.87
N ALA A 205 -12.39 10.56 -4.63
CA ALA A 205 -12.77 9.35 -5.33
C ALA A 205 -13.02 9.59 -6.84
N ALA A 206 -13.66 10.71 -7.20
CA ALA A 206 -13.90 11.08 -8.59
C ALA A 206 -12.58 11.35 -9.33
N ARG A 207 -11.67 12.13 -8.73
CA ARG A 207 -10.34 12.45 -9.28
C ARG A 207 -9.46 11.21 -9.40
N TRP A 208 -9.50 10.33 -8.39
CA TRP A 208 -8.80 9.05 -8.44
C TRP A 208 -9.28 8.20 -9.63
N ASN A 209 -10.59 8.11 -9.82
CA ASN A 209 -11.15 7.35 -10.94
C ASN A 209 -10.73 7.92 -12.29
N ALA A 210 -10.71 9.26 -12.43
CA ALA A 210 -10.24 9.94 -13.64
C ALA A 210 -8.77 9.58 -13.94
N LEU A 211 -7.90 9.66 -12.92
CA LEU A 211 -6.50 9.26 -12.99
C LEU A 211 -6.34 7.79 -13.44
N MET A 212 -7.13 6.87 -12.87
CA MET A 212 -7.09 5.44 -13.23
C MET A 212 -7.65 5.12 -14.62
N THR A 213 -8.42 6.04 -15.23
CA THR A 213 -8.89 5.94 -16.61
C THR A 213 -7.96 6.57 -17.65
N GLY A 214 -6.93 7.31 -17.23
CA GLY A 214 -6.07 8.08 -18.14
C GLY A 214 -6.77 9.30 -18.75
N ALA A 215 -7.88 9.74 -18.15
CA ALA A 215 -8.60 10.96 -18.52
C ALA A 215 -8.09 12.11 -17.64
N ALA A 216 -6.84 12.52 -17.89
CA ALA A 216 -6.23 13.71 -17.30
C ALA A 216 -5.87 14.70 -18.41
#